data_AF-A0A7R8D765-F1
#
_entry.id   AF-A0A7R8D765-F1
#
_cell.length_a   1.000
_cell.length_b   1.000
_cell.length_c   1.000
_cell.angle_alpha   90.00
_cell.angle_beta   90.00
_cell.angle_gamma   90.00
#
_symmetry.space_group_name_H-M   'P 1'
#
loop_
_entity.id
_entity.type
_entity.pdbx_description
1 polymer ?
#
loop_
_entity_poly.entity_id
_entity_poly.type
_entity_poly.pdbx_seq_one_letter_code
_entity_poly.pdbx_strand_id
1 'polypeptide(L)'
;MTTRLLVCLTVLSTISGWRSKNINGEYWKSFDIFKTCKHGRKQSPVNIIKNDASIMQCAPMNFSYYDHPNDFDILNNGHTVILTLKKRNLTYSAYYGRTTTQSYEGSLTIPPCQEIVLWTVFKKRCPVSAGQMRTFRKVFNDGDTHMNIFRLPQPLNGRTVLYNRS
;
A
#
# COMPACT_ATOMS: atom_id res chain seq x y z
N MET A 1 -23.82 29.28 -11.35
CA MET A 1 -22.80 28.71 -10.44
C MET A 1 -22.80 27.21 -10.64
N THR A 2 -21.82 26.70 -11.37
CA THR A 2 -21.88 25.36 -11.97
C THR A 2 -21.15 24.37 -11.08
N THR A 3 -21.93 23.59 -10.32
CA THR A 3 -21.44 22.45 -9.53
C THR A 3 -20.87 21.39 -10.46
N ARG A 4 -19.56 21.13 -10.37
CA ARG A 4 -18.92 20.00 -11.06
C ARG A 4 -19.01 18.76 -10.19
N LEU A 5 -19.97 17.89 -10.53
CA LEU A 5 -20.03 16.51 -10.07
C LEU A 5 -18.90 15.73 -10.77
N LEU A 6 -17.95 15.19 -10.00
CA LEU A 6 -16.90 14.32 -10.54
C LEU A 6 -17.45 12.88 -10.53
N VAL A 7 -18.15 12.50 -11.59
CA VAL A 7 -18.55 11.12 -11.85
C VAL A 7 -17.30 10.36 -12.25
N CYS A 8 -16.82 9.47 -11.36
CA CYS A 8 -15.82 8.47 -11.71
C CYS A 8 -16.48 7.47 -12.67
N LEU A 9 -16.37 7.74 -13.97
CA LEU A 9 -16.72 6.80 -15.02
C LEU A 9 -15.85 5.55 -14.85
N THR A 10 -16.49 4.45 -14.47
CA THR A 10 -15.93 3.11 -14.54
C THR A 10 -15.64 2.80 -16.00
N VAL A 11 -14.39 3.04 -16.43
CA VAL A 11 -13.90 2.45 -17.67
C VAL A 11 -13.74 0.95 -17.38
N LEU A 12 -14.79 0.18 -17.69
CA LEU A 12 -14.71 -1.25 -17.95
C LEU A 12 -13.88 -1.44 -19.22
N SER A 13 -12.56 -1.32 -19.11
CA SER A 13 -11.68 -2.01 -20.02
C SER A 13 -11.39 -3.37 -19.40
N THR A 14 -11.90 -4.42 -20.04
CA THR A 14 -11.47 -5.79 -19.85
C THR A 14 -10.00 -5.90 -20.24
N ILE A 15 -9.09 -5.39 -19.41
CA ILE A 15 -7.68 -5.58 -19.63
C ILE A 15 -7.31 -6.93 -19.02
N SER A 16 -7.70 -7.99 -19.74
CA SER A 16 -7.22 -9.35 -19.53
C SER A 16 -5.68 -9.46 -19.70
N GLY A 17 -5.02 -8.41 -20.19
CA GLY A 17 -3.57 -8.35 -20.44
C GLY A 17 -2.68 -7.98 -19.24
N TRP A 18 -3.19 -7.43 -18.13
CA TRP A 18 -2.33 -7.15 -16.95
C TRP A 18 -1.92 -8.41 -16.20
N ARG A 19 -2.75 -9.46 -16.32
CA ARG A 19 -2.64 -10.68 -15.51
C ARG A 19 -1.43 -11.54 -15.88
N SER A 20 -0.88 -11.41 -17.09
CA SER A 20 -0.12 -12.54 -17.68
C SER A 20 1.35 -12.29 -18.01
N LYS A 21 1.95 -11.08 -17.87
CA LYS A 21 3.34 -10.93 -18.39
C LYS A 21 4.41 -10.19 -17.59
N ASN A 22 4.18 -9.54 -16.44
CA ASN A 22 5.29 -8.85 -15.77
C ASN A 22 5.26 -8.85 -14.25
N ILE A 23 6.06 -9.77 -13.72
CA ILE A 23 6.54 -9.89 -12.35
C ILE A 23 7.18 -8.55 -11.91
N ASN A 24 6.70 -7.98 -10.80
CA ASN A 24 7.28 -6.83 -10.08
C ASN A 24 6.96 -5.37 -10.52
N GLY A 25 6.04 -5.15 -11.46
CA GLY A 25 5.49 -3.80 -11.75
C GLY A 25 6.36 -2.87 -12.62
N GLU A 26 7.50 -3.32 -13.13
CA GLU A 26 8.34 -2.53 -14.06
C GLU A 26 7.61 -2.21 -15.38
N TYR A 27 6.76 -3.11 -15.86
CA TYR A 27 5.96 -2.94 -17.07
C TYR A 27 4.96 -1.78 -17.01
N TRP A 28 4.56 -1.33 -15.82
CA TRP A 28 3.64 -0.19 -15.73
C TRP A 28 4.26 1.10 -16.28
N LYS A 29 5.59 1.20 -16.25
CA LYS A 29 6.34 2.35 -16.79
C LYS A 29 6.27 2.42 -18.32
N SER A 30 5.83 1.38 -19.02
CA SER A 30 5.69 1.42 -20.48
C SER A 30 4.35 1.97 -20.97
N PHE A 31 3.38 2.21 -20.07
CA PHE A 31 2.07 2.74 -20.46
C PHE A 31 2.01 4.25 -20.29
N ASP A 32 1.70 4.96 -21.37
CA ASP A 32 1.55 6.42 -21.38
C ASP A 32 0.41 6.92 -20.50
N ILE A 33 -0.56 6.06 -20.16
CA ILE A 33 -1.64 6.41 -19.21
C ILE A 33 -1.14 6.43 -17.75
N PHE A 34 0.00 5.82 -17.46
CA PHE A 34 0.60 5.71 -16.13
C PHE A 34 1.88 6.53 -16.03
N LYS A 35 1.87 7.76 -16.58
CA LYS A 35 3.04 8.67 -16.60
C LYS A 35 3.71 8.80 -15.23
N THR A 36 2.91 8.87 -14.16
CA THR A 36 3.41 9.01 -12.79
C THR A 36 4.22 7.80 -12.34
N CYS A 37 3.88 6.58 -12.78
CA CYS A 37 4.67 5.39 -12.45
C CYS A 37 6.10 5.46 -13.00
N LYS A 38 6.32 6.20 -14.10
CA LYS A 38 7.63 6.36 -14.77
C LYS A 38 8.37 7.63 -14.34
N HIS A 39 7.66 8.75 -14.27
CA HIS A 39 8.26 10.09 -14.11
C HIS A 39 8.13 10.65 -12.69
N GLY A 40 7.32 10.02 -11.83
CA GLY A 40 7.16 10.42 -10.44
C GLY A 40 8.48 10.32 -9.68
N ARG A 41 8.75 11.30 -8.80
CA ARG A 41 9.98 11.34 -7.99
C ARG A 41 9.76 10.87 -6.56
N LYS A 42 8.52 10.75 -6.11
CA LYS A 42 8.10 10.25 -4.80
C LYS A 42 7.41 8.88 -4.92
N GLN A 43 7.92 8.00 -5.77
CA GLN A 43 7.36 6.67 -5.95
C GLN A 43 7.61 5.76 -4.74
N SER A 44 6.71 4.81 -4.52
CA SER A 44 6.77 3.77 -3.48
C SER A 44 6.74 2.35 -4.09
N PRO A 45 7.25 1.33 -3.38
CA PRO A 45 7.88 1.38 -2.06
C PRO A 45 9.31 1.93 -2.12
N VAL A 46 9.92 2.26 -0.98
CA VAL A 46 11.35 2.62 -0.87
C VAL A 46 12.04 1.71 0.14
N ASN A 47 13.36 1.55 0.02
CA ASN A 47 14.15 0.94 1.09
C ASN A 47 14.42 1.98 2.17
N ILE A 48 14.05 1.68 3.43
CA ILE A 48 14.23 2.61 4.55
C ILE A 48 15.47 2.20 5.35
N ILE A 49 16.53 3.00 5.24
CA ILE A 49 17.78 2.80 5.96
C ILE A 49 17.73 3.62 7.25
N LYS A 50 17.98 2.97 8.40
CA LYS A 50 17.81 3.57 9.74
C LYS A 50 18.64 4.84 9.95
N ASN A 51 19.84 4.91 9.37
CA ASN A 51 20.80 5.98 9.61
C ASN A 51 20.46 7.29 8.88
N ASP A 52 19.60 7.23 7.86
CA ASP A 52 19.24 8.38 7.03
C ASP A 52 17.90 9.02 7.47
N ALA A 53 17.28 8.48 8.52
CA ALA A 53 15.98 8.95 9.00
C ALA A 53 16.16 10.08 10.02
N SER A 54 15.48 11.20 9.77
CA SER A 54 15.39 12.31 10.71
C SER A 54 14.51 11.90 11.88
N ILE A 55 15.03 12.02 13.10
CA ILE A 55 14.25 11.74 14.31
C ILE A 55 13.17 12.80 14.45
N MET A 56 11.93 12.35 14.57
CA MET A 56 10.78 13.20 14.81
C MET A 56 10.04 12.72 16.05
N GLN A 57 9.84 13.61 17.02
CA GLN A 57 9.02 13.33 18.19
C GLN A 57 7.56 13.67 17.85
N CYS A 58 6.77 12.64 17.58
CA CYS A 58 5.33 12.77 17.37
C CYS A 58 4.56 12.00 18.43
N ALA A 59 3.28 12.35 18.60
CA ALA A 59 2.39 11.57 19.42
C ALA A 59 2.32 10.11 18.88
N PRO A 60 2.29 9.10 19.77
CA PRO A 60 2.09 7.71 19.36
C PRO A 60 0.77 7.53 18.62
N MET A 61 0.76 6.61 17.65
CA MET A 61 -0.46 6.18 16.98
C MET A 61 -1.32 5.35 17.93
N ASN A 62 -2.63 5.64 18.02
CA ASN A 62 -3.58 4.77 18.69
C ASN A 62 -4.70 4.34 17.73
N PHE A 63 -5.05 3.06 17.83
CA PHE A 63 -6.00 2.38 16.99
C PHE A 63 -7.27 2.11 17.79
N SER A 64 -8.19 3.07 17.83
CA SER A 64 -9.44 2.89 18.58
C SER A 64 -10.40 1.98 17.81
N TYR A 65 -11.00 1.02 18.51
CA TYR A 65 -12.00 0.08 17.99
C TYR A 65 -11.50 -0.94 16.95
N TYR A 66 -10.18 -1.07 16.77
CA TYR A 66 -9.58 -2.09 15.89
C TYR A 66 -9.58 -3.49 16.51
N ASP A 67 -9.76 -3.59 17.83
CA ASP A 67 -9.87 -4.80 18.63
C ASP A 67 -11.30 -5.35 18.71
N HIS A 68 -12.29 -4.60 18.22
CA HIS A 68 -13.67 -5.07 18.18
C HIS A 68 -13.98 -5.87 16.91
N PRO A 69 -14.92 -6.85 16.99
CA PRO A 69 -15.44 -7.52 15.82
C PRO A 69 -16.00 -6.49 14.82
N ASN A 70 -15.59 -6.60 13.57
CA ASN A 70 -16.13 -5.83 12.47
C ASN A 70 -16.55 -6.81 11.38
N ASP A 71 -17.72 -6.59 10.79
CA ASP A 71 -18.10 -7.31 9.59
C ASP A 71 -17.25 -6.80 8.42
N PHE A 72 -16.88 -7.70 7.52
CA PHE A 72 -16.07 -7.35 6.36
C PHE A 72 -16.49 -8.16 5.14
N ASP A 73 -16.31 -7.56 3.97
CA ASP A 73 -16.36 -8.28 2.70
C ASP A 73 -14.95 -8.63 2.25
N ILE A 74 -14.78 -9.82 1.68
CA ILE A 74 -13.52 -10.27 1.08
C ILE A 74 -13.67 -10.23 -0.43
N LEU A 75 -12.71 -9.61 -1.12
CA LEU A 75 -12.63 -9.61 -2.58
C LEU A 75 -11.24 -10.03 -3.03
N ASN A 76 -11.13 -11.10 -3.81
CA ASN A 76 -9.93 -11.39 -4.59
C ASN A 76 -10.10 -10.77 -5.98
N ASN A 77 -9.29 -9.76 -6.30
CA ASN A 77 -9.35 -9.08 -7.60
C ASN A 77 -8.28 -9.60 -8.60
N GLY A 78 -7.65 -10.73 -8.32
CA GLY A 78 -6.57 -11.31 -9.12
C GLY A 78 -5.20 -10.68 -8.89
N HIS A 79 -5.12 -9.55 -8.20
CA HIS A 79 -3.87 -8.89 -7.82
C HIS A 79 -3.68 -8.85 -6.29
N THR A 80 -4.74 -8.90 -5.50
CA THR A 80 -4.63 -9.00 -4.04
C THR A 80 -5.94 -9.53 -3.47
N VAL A 81 -5.91 -9.89 -2.18
CA VAL A 81 -7.12 -10.10 -1.38
C VAL A 81 -7.38 -8.82 -0.61
N ILE A 82 -8.51 -8.18 -0.89
CA ILE A 82 -8.97 -6.95 -0.24
C ILE A 82 -9.98 -7.32 0.83
N LEU A 83 -9.77 -6.81 2.04
CA LEU A 83 -10.76 -6.82 3.12
C LEU A 83 -11.41 -5.44 3.21
N THR A 84 -12.69 -5.37 2.91
CA THR A 84 -13.47 -4.13 3.00
C THR A 84 -14.29 -4.16 4.29
N LEU A 85 -13.92 -3.30 5.25
CA LEU A 85 -14.63 -3.19 6.51
C LEU A 85 -16.01 -2.57 6.29
N LYS A 86 -17.07 -3.24 6.77
CA LYS A 86 -18.42 -2.67 6.83
C LYS A 86 -18.42 -1.65 7.97
N LYS A 87 -18.72 -0.42 7.60
CA LYS A 87 -18.48 0.81 8.37
C LYS A 87 -18.87 0.71 9.86
N ARG A 88 -17.88 0.87 10.74
CA ARG A 88 -18.01 1.50 12.07
C ARG A 88 -17.18 2.78 12.09
N ASN A 89 -17.46 3.70 13.02
CA ASN A 89 -16.65 4.91 13.26
C ASN A 89 -15.29 4.50 13.87
N LEU A 90 -14.40 3.93 13.05
CA LEU A 90 -13.01 3.70 13.42
C LEU A 90 -12.35 5.07 13.57
N THR A 91 -12.10 5.49 14.80
CA THR A 91 -11.41 6.73 15.10
C THR A 91 -9.95 6.45 15.40
N TYR A 92 -9.09 7.03 14.57
CA TYR A 92 -7.69 7.20 14.92
C TYR A 92 -7.62 8.38 15.91
N SER A 93 -7.26 8.09 17.16
CA SER A 93 -6.88 9.11 18.14
C SER A 93 -5.42 8.87 18.53
N ALA A 94 -4.77 9.81 19.20
CA ALA A 94 -3.39 9.65 19.62
C ALA A 94 -3.35 9.50 21.15
N TYR A 95 -3.15 8.28 21.68
CA TYR A 95 -2.77 8.06 23.09
C TYR A 95 -2.26 6.64 23.43
N TYR A 96 -1.19 6.60 24.24
CA TYR A 96 -0.35 5.52 24.79
C TYR A 96 -0.26 4.12 24.13
N GLY A 97 0.86 3.93 23.42
CA GLY A 97 1.52 2.66 23.15
C GLY A 97 2.90 2.90 22.52
N ARG A 98 3.94 2.11 22.89
CA ARG A 98 5.30 2.26 22.32
C ARG A 98 5.37 1.60 20.94
N THR A 99 5.03 2.31 19.88
CA THR A 99 5.18 1.82 18.50
C THR A 99 6.21 2.64 17.74
N THR A 100 7.36 2.05 17.46
CA THR A 100 8.35 2.69 16.59
C THR A 100 7.92 2.57 15.13
N THR A 101 7.78 3.71 14.46
CA THR A 101 7.40 3.79 13.05
C THR A 101 8.29 4.72 12.25
N GLN A 102 8.28 4.50 10.93
CA GLN A 102 8.96 5.33 9.96
C GLN A 102 7.94 5.85 8.96
N SER A 103 7.91 7.16 8.75
CA SER A 103 6.94 7.80 7.86
C SER A 103 7.63 8.55 6.73
N TYR A 104 7.05 8.49 5.53
CA TYR A 104 7.58 9.18 4.35
C TYR A 104 6.47 9.46 3.34
N GLU A 105 6.62 10.54 2.57
CA GLU A 105 5.74 10.83 1.44
C GLU A 105 6.06 9.92 0.26
N GLY A 106 5.02 9.32 -0.32
CA GLY A 106 5.17 8.31 -1.35
C GLY A 106 3.97 8.23 -2.29
N SER A 107 3.89 7.10 -2.98
CA SER A 107 2.86 6.83 -3.97
C SER A 107 2.03 5.59 -3.64
N LEU A 108 0.95 5.41 -4.39
CA LEU A 108 0.36 4.07 -4.56
C LEU A 108 1.43 3.12 -5.14
N THR A 109 1.46 1.88 -4.66
CA THR A 109 2.36 0.81 -5.14
C THR A 109 1.76 0.01 -6.30
N ILE A 110 0.63 0.48 -6.80
CA ILE A 110 -0.11 -0.02 -7.96
C ILE A 110 -0.44 1.17 -8.87
N PRO A 111 -0.71 0.94 -10.17
CA PRO A 111 -1.17 1.99 -11.06
C PRO A 111 -2.45 2.67 -10.54
N PRO A 112 -2.63 3.99 -10.73
CA PRO A 112 -1.80 4.89 -11.54
C PRO A 112 -0.56 5.49 -10.82
N CYS A 113 -0.11 4.91 -9.71
CA CYS A 113 1.07 5.33 -8.95
C CYS A 113 1.08 6.80 -8.50
N GLN A 114 -0.09 7.35 -8.17
CA GLN A 114 -0.22 8.74 -7.70
C GLN A 114 0.58 8.98 -6.41
N GLU A 115 1.28 10.12 -6.35
CA GLU A 115 2.17 10.53 -5.25
C GLU A 115 1.40 11.30 -4.16
N ILE A 116 0.37 10.64 -3.63
CA ILE A 116 -0.60 11.24 -2.69
C ILE A 116 -0.63 10.52 -1.33
N VAL A 117 0.30 9.60 -1.10
CA VAL A 117 0.26 8.72 0.07
C VAL A 117 1.31 9.15 1.09
N LEU A 118 0.87 9.43 2.32
CA LEU A 118 1.78 9.46 3.47
C LEU A 118 1.88 8.04 4.04
N TRP A 119 3.03 7.40 3.83
CA TRP A 119 3.27 6.05 4.33
C TRP A 119 3.67 6.10 5.80
N THR A 120 3.17 5.14 6.58
CA THR A 120 3.68 4.84 7.92
C THR A 120 4.00 3.36 8.02
N VAL A 121 5.27 3.06 8.24
CA VAL A 121 5.84 1.70 8.26
C VAL A 121 6.19 1.33 9.69
N PHE A 122 5.59 0.25 10.19
CA PHE A 122 5.89 -0.28 11.52
C PHE A 122 7.22 -1.04 11.52
N LYS A 123 8.08 -0.75 12.49
CA LYS A 123 9.35 -1.45 12.65
C LYS A 123 9.17 -2.88 13.16
N LYS A 124 8.19 -3.09 14.05
CA LYS A 124 7.84 -4.42 14.56
C LYS A 124 7.07 -5.18 13.48
N ARG A 125 7.56 -6.36 13.10
CA ARG A 125 6.89 -7.24 12.12
C ARG A 125 5.76 -8.02 12.81
N CYS A 126 4.65 -8.21 12.11
CA CYS A 126 3.58 -9.11 12.53
C CYS A 126 3.89 -10.53 12.04
N PRO A 127 4.10 -11.52 12.94
CA PRO A 127 4.40 -12.88 12.52
C PRO A 127 3.18 -13.55 11.90
N VAL A 128 3.41 -14.31 10.82
CA VAL A 128 2.41 -15.16 10.17
C VAL A 128 2.98 -16.58 10.12
N SER A 129 2.17 -17.58 10.46
CA SER A 129 2.65 -18.97 10.45
C SER A 129 2.99 -19.44 9.03
N ALA A 130 3.93 -20.36 8.91
CA ALA A 130 4.29 -20.95 7.63
C ALA A 130 3.08 -21.62 6.94
N GLY A 131 2.17 -22.22 7.72
CA GLY A 131 0.92 -22.80 7.23
C GLY A 131 0.00 -21.76 6.60
N GLN A 132 -0.28 -20.66 7.31
CA GLN A 132 -1.09 -19.55 6.79
C GLN A 132 -0.47 -18.95 5.53
N MET A 133 0.85 -18.75 5.50
CA MET A 133 1.55 -18.23 4.33
C MET A 133 1.45 -19.17 3.13
N ARG A 134 1.58 -20.50 3.33
CA ARG A 134 1.37 -21.49 2.26
C ARG A 134 -0.06 -21.44 1.72
N THR A 135 -1.06 -21.33 2.58
CA THR A 135 -2.46 -21.20 2.16
C THR A 135 -2.68 -19.92 1.37
N PHE A 136 -2.14 -18.79 1.86
CA PHE A 136 -2.27 -17.50 1.18
C PHE A 136 -1.65 -17.52 -0.23
N ARG A 137 -0.48 -18.13 -0.40
CA ARG A 137 0.18 -18.26 -1.71
C ARG A 137 -0.63 -19.09 -2.71
N LYS A 138 -1.53 -19.98 -2.25
CA LYS A 138 -2.42 -20.74 -3.13
C LYS A 138 -3.60 -19.93 -3.66
N VAL A 139 -3.96 -18.80 -3.04
CA VAL A 139 -5.11 -17.97 -3.43
C VAL A 139 -5.00 -17.44 -4.86
N PHE A 140 -3.78 -17.32 -5.39
CA PHE A 140 -3.51 -16.81 -6.73
C PHE A 140 -3.02 -17.89 -7.71
N ASN A 141 -3.01 -19.17 -7.30
CA ASN A 141 -2.55 -20.28 -8.14
C ASN A 141 -3.67 -20.79 -9.06
N ASP A 142 -3.94 -20.08 -10.15
CA ASP A 142 -4.80 -20.53 -11.27
C ASP A 142 -3.99 -21.28 -12.35
N GLY A 143 -2.92 -21.99 -11.97
CA GLY A 143 -2.04 -22.71 -12.91
C GLY A 143 -0.94 -21.87 -13.54
N ASP A 144 -0.85 -20.59 -13.18
CA ASP A 144 0.14 -19.66 -13.68
C ASP A 144 1.00 -19.14 -12.52
N THR A 145 2.32 -19.23 -12.67
CA THR A 145 3.39 -19.12 -11.64
C THR A 145 3.53 -17.71 -11.00
N HIS A 146 2.45 -17.08 -10.59
CA HIS A 146 2.42 -15.69 -10.13
C HIS A 146 2.79 -15.56 -8.64
N MET A 147 4.06 -15.83 -8.31
CA MET A 147 4.56 -15.72 -6.93
C MET A 147 5.05 -14.31 -6.51
N ASN A 148 4.83 -13.27 -7.31
CA ASN A 148 5.44 -11.95 -7.09
C ASN A 148 4.46 -10.78 -7.29
N ILE A 149 3.48 -10.67 -6.40
CA ILE A 149 2.52 -9.56 -6.41
C ILE A 149 2.99 -8.41 -5.51
N PHE A 150 4.15 -7.86 -5.84
CA PHE A 150 4.71 -6.69 -5.17
C PHE A 150 5.44 -5.82 -6.19
N ARG A 151 5.59 -4.53 -5.92
CA ARG A 151 6.40 -3.62 -6.74
C ARG A 151 7.83 -3.56 -6.21
N LEU A 152 8.83 -3.48 -7.10
CA LEU A 152 10.23 -3.27 -6.67
C LEU A 152 10.42 -1.94 -5.91
N PRO A 153 11.39 -1.87 -4.98
CA PRO A 153 11.79 -0.62 -4.34
C PRO A 153 12.19 0.45 -5.37
N GLN A 154 11.77 1.68 -5.13
CA GLN A 154 12.02 2.87 -5.94
C GLN A 154 13.03 3.78 -5.22
N PRO A 155 13.77 4.63 -5.97
CA PRO A 155 14.73 5.54 -5.37
C PRO A 155 14.10 6.50 -4.35
N LEU A 156 14.82 6.79 -3.27
CA LEU A 156 14.36 7.74 -2.25
C LEU A 156 14.34 9.18 -2.78
N ASN A 157 15.19 9.52 -3.75
CA ASN A 157 15.25 10.83 -4.43
C ASN A 157 15.36 12.02 -3.47
N GLY A 158 16.12 11.87 -2.38
CA GLY A 158 16.35 12.93 -1.39
C GLY A 158 15.16 13.20 -0.47
N ARG A 159 14.10 12.37 -0.49
CA ARG A 159 13.00 12.47 0.48
C ARG A 159 13.49 12.17 1.89
N THR A 160 13.01 12.95 2.85
CA THR A 160 13.22 12.69 4.27
C THR A 160 12.34 11.55 4.73
N VAL A 161 12.93 10.60 5.46
CA VAL A 161 12.17 9.62 6.25
C VAL A 161 12.15 10.08 7.70
N LEU A 162 10.96 10.12 8.29
CA LEU A 162 10.75 10.53 9.66
C LEU A 162 10.73 9.30 10.56
N TYR A 163 11.55 9.27 11.60
CA TYR A 163 11.60 8.20 12.57
C TYR A 163 10.85 8.62 13.84
N ASN A 164 9.70 7.99 14.09
CA ASN A 164 8.92 8.22 15.31
C ASN A 164 9.30 7.18 16.37
N ARG A 165 9.85 7.69 17.48
CA ARG A 165 10.15 6.91 18.69
C ARG A 165 9.19 7.33 19.79
N SER A 166 8.07 6.62 19.89
CA SER A 166 7.16 6.69 21.04
C SER A 166 7.57 5.77 22.18
#